data_AF-A0A383A7R0-F1
#
_entry.id   AF-A0A383A7R0-F1
#
_cell.length_a   1.000
_cell.length_b   1.000
_cell.length_c   1.000
_cell.angle_alpha   90.00
_cell.angle_beta   90.00
_cell.angle_gamma   90.00
#
_symmetry.space_group_name_H-M   'P 1'
#
loop_
_entity.id
_entity.type
_entity.pdbx_description
1 polymer ?
#
loop_
_entity_poly.entity_id
_entity_poly.type
_entity_poly.pdbx_seq_one_letter_code
_entity_poly.pdbx_strand_id
1 'polypeptide(L)'
;DNFENPLLQGLIAHDAVVGSNLGPRSPGSLINLLYRMAIHQNSLFGEIYEVEGGCGEIVNSLTSLAEKNKVEIKASSPVKRCIIENDTAIGVELHSGDKYFAKSIVSNADPRSTYFCLLGTENLDTDVKRRIKHHRAKGRVAKLILNLNQTPEFINCNKEDLQSRMVISPSIDYIEENFNPSKFDKISYDPILEISNSSDNQTMNIQIQYAPFNVEGGWESIKENYTNSVIKLISNYSPNIESCIENKKFFSP
;
A
#
# COMPACT_ATOMS: atom_id res chain seq x y z
N ASP A 1 18.94 8.77 19.95
CA ASP A 1 18.86 9.97 20.80
C ASP A 1 19.85 11.09 20.45
N ASN A 2 20.83 10.87 19.54
CA ASN A 2 21.92 11.81 19.28
C ASN A 2 21.95 12.43 17.86
N PHE A 3 20.90 12.31 17.06
CA PHE A 3 20.85 13.02 15.76
C PHE A 3 20.30 14.42 15.98
N GLU A 4 21.03 15.46 15.61
CA GLU A 4 20.56 16.86 15.74
C GLU A 4 19.70 17.32 14.55
N ASN A 5 19.85 16.66 13.40
CA ASN A 5 19.12 17.05 12.18
C ASN A 5 17.69 16.47 12.17
N PRO A 6 16.64 17.32 12.22
CA PRO A 6 15.26 16.85 12.26
C PRO A 6 14.82 16.15 10.97
N LEU A 7 15.40 16.48 9.81
CA LEU A 7 15.07 15.83 8.54
C LEU A 7 15.56 14.38 8.52
N LEU A 8 16.75 14.13 9.06
CA LEU A 8 17.29 12.77 9.19
C LEU A 8 16.48 11.96 10.21
N GLN A 9 16.11 12.57 11.33
CA GLN A 9 15.24 11.93 12.32
C GLN A 9 13.88 11.57 11.71
N GLY A 10 13.27 12.49 10.95
CA GLY A 10 12.01 12.28 10.26
C GLY A 10 12.09 11.16 9.23
N LEU A 11 13.14 11.12 8.40
CA LEU A 11 13.34 10.06 7.41
C LEU A 11 13.45 8.67 8.08
N ILE A 12 14.25 8.53 9.13
CA ILE A 12 14.40 7.27 9.87
C ILE A 12 13.08 6.86 10.55
N ALA A 13 12.37 7.84 11.11
CA ALA A 13 11.07 7.60 11.74
C ALA A 13 10.00 7.19 10.72
N HIS A 14 10.00 7.77 9.51
CA HIS A 14 9.14 7.36 8.39
C HIS A 14 9.40 5.90 8.04
N ASP A 15 10.66 5.49 7.93
CA ASP A 15 11.04 4.09 7.65
C ASP A 15 10.56 3.09 8.72
N ALA A 16 10.39 3.53 9.96
CA ALA A 16 9.83 2.70 11.03
C ALA A 16 8.30 2.53 10.91
N VAL A 17 7.61 3.38 10.14
CA VAL A 17 6.14 3.41 10.11
C VAL A 17 5.52 3.18 8.73
N VAL A 18 6.30 3.17 7.66
CA VAL A 18 5.83 2.92 6.28
C VAL A 18 4.92 1.69 6.22
N GLY A 19 3.73 1.86 5.64
CA GLY A 19 2.76 0.78 5.46
C GLY A 19 2.13 0.24 6.74
N SER A 20 2.50 0.77 7.91
CA SER A 20 2.01 0.32 9.21
C SER A 20 0.85 1.18 9.73
N ASN A 21 0.13 0.63 10.71
CA ASN A 21 -0.88 1.34 11.47
C ASN A 21 -0.33 1.90 12.80
N LEU A 22 0.94 2.32 12.79
CA LEU A 22 1.69 2.76 13.96
C LEU A 22 2.26 4.16 13.71
N GLY A 23 2.34 4.97 14.76
CA GLY A 23 3.14 6.19 14.80
C GLY A 23 4.56 5.90 15.27
N PRO A 24 5.50 6.84 15.11
CA PRO A 24 6.90 6.63 15.47
C PRO A 24 7.06 6.30 16.95
N ARG A 25 6.20 6.86 17.82
CA ARG A 25 6.21 6.61 19.27
C ARG A 25 5.34 5.42 19.70
N SER A 26 4.70 4.73 18.76
CA SER A 26 3.87 3.57 19.09
C SER A 26 4.74 2.35 19.44
N PRO A 27 4.36 1.55 20.46
CA PRO A 27 5.07 0.31 20.75
C PRO A 27 5.14 -0.59 19.53
N GLY A 28 6.34 -1.07 19.21
CA GLY A 28 6.60 -1.97 18.09
C GLY A 28 6.89 -1.32 16.74
N SER A 29 6.82 0.02 16.59
CA SER A 29 7.20 0.70 15.33
C SER A 29 8.63 0.34 14.87
N LEU A 30 9.55 0.20 15.82
CA LEU A 30 10.95 -0.16 15.57
C LEU A 30 11.12 -1.48 14.79
N ILE A 31 10.19 -2.43 14.88
CA ILE A 31 10.35 -3.73 14.19
C ILE A 31 10.40 -3.57 12.67
N ASN A 32 9.65 -2.61 12.11
CA ASN A 32 9.66 -2.36 10.67
C ASN A 32 11.00 -1.79 10.22
N LEU A 33 11.56 -0.86 11.01
CA LEU A 33 12.88 -0.31 10.74
C LEU A 33 13.95 -1.41 10.81
N LEU A 34 13.92 -2.24 11.85
CA LEU A 34 14.85 -3.37 11.98
C LEU A 34 14.72 -4.34 10.82
N TYR A 35 13.49 -4.64 10.38
CA TYR A 35 13.27 -5.49 9.21
C TYR A 35 13.85 -4.86 7.94
N ARG A 36 13.61 -3.56 7.71
CA ARG A 36 14.16 -2.82 6.56
C ARG A 36 15.69 -2.78 6.57
N MET A 37 16.30 -2.55 7.73
CA MET A 37 17.76 -2.59 7.90
C MET A 37 18.30 -4.01 7.69
N ALA A 38 17.57 -5.02 8.16
CA ALA A 38 17.91 -6.42 7.98
C ALA A 38 17.73 -6.91 6.54
N ILE A 39 17.22 -6.11 5.60
CA ILE A 39 17.19 -6.44 4.15
C ILE A 39 18.02 -5.45 3.33
N HIS A 40 18.87 -4.64 3.97
CA HIS A 40 19.78 -3.74 3.26
C HIS A 40 21.06 -4.47 2.87
N GLN A 41 21.57 -4.17 1.66
CA GLN A 41 22.78 -4.67 0.98
C GLN A 41 23.58 -5.81 1.64
N ASN A 42 23.79 -6.91 0.90
CA ASN A 42 24.45 -8.15 1.36
C ASN A 42 23.83 -8.76 2.62
N SER A 43 22.54 -8.53 2.86
CA SER A 43 21.85 -9.19 3.95
C SER A 43 21.60 -10.68 3.67
N LEU A 44 21.62 -11.49 4.74
CA LEU A 44 21.15 -12.88 4.75
C LEU A 44 19.70 -13.03 4.23
N PHE A 45 18.88 -11.98 4.36
CA PHE A 45 17.47 -11.98 3.95
C PHE A 45 17.23 -11.44 2.53
N GLY A 46 18.29 -11.07 1.79
CA GLY A 46 18.21 -10.47 0.46
C GLY A 46 18.21 -8.94 0.47
N GLU A 47 18.07 -8.34 -0.71
CA GLU A 47 18.09 -6.88 -0.91
C GLU A 47 16.78 -6.38 -1.54
N ILE A 48 16.57 -5.06 -1.53
CA ILE A 48 15.46 -4.41 -2.23
C ILE A 48 15.88 -4.17 -3.68
N TYR A 49 15.14 -4.75 -4.62
CA TYR A 49 15.35 -4.58 -6.05
C TYR A 49 14.18 -3.87 -6.70
N GLU A 50 14.49 -2.99 -7.66
CA GLU A 50 13.52 -2.54 -8.63
C GLU A 50 13.40 -3.59 -9.74
N VAL A 51 12.16 -3.84 -10.16
CA VAL A 51 11.88 -4.80 -11.22
C VAL A 51 11.76 -4.02 -12.52
N GLU A 52 12.53 -4.41 -13.52
CA GLU A 52 12.41 -3.89 -14.87
C GLU A 52 10.98 -4.10 -15.40
N GLY A 53 10.35 -3.05 -15.92
CA GLY A 53 8.92 -3.08 -16.29
C GLY A 53 7.94 -2.97 -15.11
N GLY A 54 8.45 -2.87 -13.89
CA GLY A 54 7.67 -2.67 -12.66
C GLY A 54 6.95 -3.93 -12.16
N CYS A 55 6.13 -3.76 -11.11
CA CYS A 55 5.43 -4.88 -10.45
C CYS A 55 4.48 -5.66 -11.39
N GLY A 56 3.97 -5.01 -12.45
CA GLY A 56 3.13 -5.68 -13.45
C GLY A 56 3.87 -6.79 -14.18
N GLU A 57 5.17 -6.61 -14.42
CA GLU A 57 5.97 -7.59 -15.16
C GLU A 57 6.24 -8.86 -14.34
N ILE A 58 6.32 -8.75 -13.00
CA ILE A 58 6.35 -9.91 -12.11
C ILE A 58 5.07 -10.74 -12.30
N VAL A 59 3.91 -10.08 -12.31
CA VAL A 59 2.61 -10.74 -12.46
C VAL A 59 2.51 -11.40 -13.84
N ASN A 60 2.92 -10.70 -14.91
CA ASN A 60 2.95 -11.24 -16.27
C ASN A 60 3.85 -12.47 -16.38
N SER A 61 5.04 -12.41 -15.78
CA SER A 61 6.00 -13.51 -15.75
C SER A 61 5.47 -14.73 -15.01
N LEU A 62 4.87 -14.52 -13.83
CA LEU A 62 4.24 -15.60 -13.05
C LEU A 62 3.04 -16.22 -13.77
N THR A 63 2.21 -15.39 -14.40
CA THR A 63 1.04 -15.83 -15.20
C THR A 63 1.51 -16.68 -16.38
N SER A 64 2.49 -16.19 -17.14
CA SER A 64 3.08 -16.91 -18.26
C SER A 64 3.69 -18.26 -17.85
N LEU A 65 4.35 -18.31 -16.68
CA LEU A 65 4.91 -19.54 -16.15
C LEU A 65 3.81 -20.53 -15.72
N ALA A 66 2.73 -20.04 -15.09
CA ALA A 66 1.60 -20.86 -14.68
C ALA A 66 0.91 -21.49 -15.91
N GLU A 67 0.66 -20.70 -16.95
CA GLU A 67 0.06 -21.17 -18.22
C GLU A 67 0.94 -22.21 -18.92
N LYS A 68 2.27 -22.00 -18.96
CA LYS A 68 3.24 -23.00 -19.47
C LYS A 68 3.17 -24.32 -18.70
N ASN A 69 2.84 -24.27 -17.42
CA ASN A 69 2.61 -25.43 -16.56
C ASN A 69 1.15 -25.92 -16.58
N LYS A 70 0.35 -25.47 -17.55
CA LYS A 70 -1.05 -25.86 -17.78
C LYS A 70 -2.00 -25.52 -16.62
N VAL A 71 -1.65 -24.50 -15.83
CA VAL A 71 -2.57 -23.94 -14.84
C VAL A 71 -3.66 -23.16 -15.58
N GLU A 72 -4.92 -23.45 -15.27
CA GLU A 72 -6.06 -22.69 -15.78
C GLU A 72 -6.31 -21.46 -14.90
N ILE A 73 -6.33 -20.27 -15.52
CA ILE A 73 -6.59 -19.01 -14.84
C ILE A 73 -7.93 -18.45 -15.32
N LYS A 74 -8.88 -18.31 -14.39
CA LYS A 74 -10.20 -17.72 -14.66
C LYS A 74 -10.32 -16.33 -14.03
N ALA A 75 -10.14 -15.30 -14.85
CA ALA A 75 -10.43 -13.93 -14.47
C ALA A 75 -11.95 -13.68 -14.40
N SER A 76 -12.36 -12.59 -13.75
CA SER A 76 -13.77 -12.16 -13.65
C SER A 76 -14.73 -13.25 -13.15
N SER A 77 -14.22 -14.17 -12.32
CA SER A 77 -14.91 -15.36 -11.85
C SER A 77 -15.01 -15.33 -10.31
N PRO A 78 -15.80 -14.42 -9.73
CA PRO A 78 -15.85 -14.25 -8.28
C PRO A 78 -16.40 -15.53 -7.62
N VAL A 79 -15.61 -16.08 -6.69
CA VAL A 79 -16.00 -17.23 -5.88
C VAL A 79 -17.05 -16.78 -4.87
N LYS A 80 -18.20 -17.45 -4.87
CA LYS A 80 -19.31 -17.19 -3.95
C LYS A 80 -19.10 -17.87 -2.61
N ARG A 81 -18.70 -19.15 -2.61
CA ARG A 81 -18.43 -19.93 -1.40
C ARG A 81 -17.58 -21.17 -1.67
N CYS A 82 -16.98 -21.72 -0.61
CA CYS A 82 -16.45 -23.07 -0.59
C CYS A 82 -17.59 -24.08 -0.44
N ILE A 83 -17.44 -25.24 -1.08
CA ILE A 83 -18.33 -26.39 -0.92
C ILE A 83 -17.72 -27.26 0.17
N ILE A 84 -18.44 -27.43 1.28
CA ILE A 84 -17.96 -28.17 2.46
C ILE A 84 -18.78 -29.45 2.62
N GLU A 85 -18.09 -30.58 2.81
CA GLU A 85 -18.67 -31.87 3.18
C GLU A 85 -17.83 -32.50 4.30
N ASN A 86 -18.47 -32.98 5.37
CA ASN A 86 -17.81 -33.59 6.53
C ASN A 86 -16.59 -32.78 7.02
N ASP A 87 -16.82 -31.49 7.30
CA ASP A 87 -15.81 -30.52 7.75
C ASP A 87 -14.61 -30.34 6.80
N THR A 88 -14.75 -30.73 5.54
CA THR A 88 -13.69 -30.64 4.52
C THR A 88 -14.14 -29.80 3.33
N ALA A 89 -13.31 -28.84 2.90
CA ALA A 89 -13.54 -28.09 1.67
C ALA A 89 -13.19 -28.95 0.44
N ILE A 90 -14.20 -29.34 -0.33
CA ILE A 90 -14.06 -30.22 -1.50
C ILE A 90 -14.14 -29.48 -2.84
N GLY A 91 -14.42 -28.17 -2.80
CA GLY A 91 -14.62 -27.38 -4.01
C GLY A 91 -15.01 -25.94 -3.73
N VAL A 92 -15.32 -25.21 -4.80
CA VAL A 92 -15.83 -23.83 -4.78
C VAL A 92 -17.01 -23.67 -5.74
N GLU A 93 -17.97 -22.84 -5.35
CA GLU A 93 -19.09 -22.38 -6.17
C GLU A 93 -18.83 -20.92 -6.57
N LEU A 94 -18.95 -20.61 -7.85
CA LEU A 94 -18.87 -19.22 -8.36
C LEU A 94 -20.23 -18.52 -8.23
N HIS A 95 -20.23 -17.18 -8.32
CA HIS A 95 -21.50 -16.43 -8.41
C HIS A 95 -22.32 -16.75 -9.66
N SER A 96 -21.70 -17.26 -10.73
CA SER A 96 -22.41 -17.77 -11.91
C SER A 96 -23.22 -19.04 -11.64
N GLY A 97 -22.94 -19.74 -10.54
CA GLY A 97 -23.49 -21.06 -10.21
C GLY A 97 -22.60 -22.23 -10.60
N ASP A 98 -21.52 -22.00 -11.36
CA ASP A 98 -20.54 -23.03 -11.71
C ASP A 98 -19.84 -23.58 -10.47
N LYS A 99 -19.52 -24.87 -10.50
CA LYS A 99 -18.87 -25.58 -9.39
C LYS A 99 -17.57 -26.23 -9.85
N TYR A 100 -16.53 -26.07 -9.05
CA TYR A 100 -15.22 -26.66 -9.29
C TYR A 100 -14.83 -27.48 -8.06
N PHE A 101 -14.52 -28.76 -8.27
CA PHE A 101 -14.10 -29.66 -7.20
C PHE A 101 -12.59 -29.87 -7.23
N ALA A 102 -11.97 -29.93 -6.06
CA ALA A 102 -10.53 -30.08 -5.93
C ALA A 102 -10.18 -30.82 -4.63
N LYS A 103 -9.01 -31.48 -4.62
CA LYS A 103 -8.48 -32.16 -3.43
C LYS A 103 -8.01 -31.19 -2.35
N SER A 104 -7.57 -30.00 -2.76
CA SER A 104 -7.07 -28.95 -1.88
C SER A 104 -7.59 -27.60 -2.37
N ILE A 105 -8.00 -26.76 -1.43
CA ILE A 105 -8.42 -25.38 -1.68
C ILE A 105 -7.43 -24.45 -0.98
N VAL A 106 -6.81 -23.56 -1.74
CA VAL A 106 -5.91 -22.52 -1.21
C VAL A 106 -6.58 -21.17 -1.45
N SER A 107 -6.83 -20.42 -0.38
CA SER A 107 -7.46 -19.10 -0.46
C SER A 107 -6.39 -18.02 -0.30
N ASN A 108 -6.28 -17.14 -1.30
CA ASN A 108 -5.49 -15.91 -1.23
C ASN A 108 -6.36 -14.67 -0.90
N ALA A 109 -7.65 -14.86 -0.60
CA ALA A 109 -8.51 -13.77 -0.13
C ALA A 109 -8.11 -13.34 1.29
N ASP A 110 -8.52 -12.14 1.70
CA ASP A 110 -8.24 -11.69 3.06
C ASP A 110 -8.92 -12.63 4.08
N PRO A 111 -8.37 -12.78 5.30
CA PRO A 111 -8.91 -13.72 6.27
C PRO A 111 -10.40 -13.53 6.58
N ARG A 112 -10.91 -12.29 6.62
CA ARG A 112 -12.34 -12.08 6.91
C ARG A 112 -13.19 -12.60 5.76
N SER A 113 -12.82 -12.33 4.51
CA SER A 113 -13.51 -12.87 3.35
C SER A 113 -13.44 -14.41 3.31
N THR A 114 -12.26 -15.00 3.52
CA THR A 114 -12.11 -16.46 3.51
C THR A 114 -12.98 -17.12 4.58
N TYR A 115 -12.88 -16.67 5.83
CA TYR A 115 -13.55 -17.33 6.95
C TYR A 115 -15.04 -17.00 7.01
N PHE A 116 -15.44 -15.73 6.88
CA PHE A 116 -16.84 -15.34 7.08
C PHE A 116 -17.69 -15.40 5.82
N CYS A 117 -17.11 -15.16 4.64
CA CYS A 117 -17.85 -15.14 3.38
C CYS A 117 -17.73 -16.47 2.63
N LEU A 118 -16.51 -16.97 2.42
CA LEU A 118 -16.28 -18.15 1.59
C LEU A 118 -16.58 -19.46 2.33
N LEU A 119 -16.07 -19.63 3.55
CA LEU A 119 -16.33 -20.82 4.37
C LEU A 119 -17.71 -20.78 5.05
N GLY A 120 -18.21 -19.58 5.37
CA GLY A 120 -19.44 -19.42 6.13
C GLY A 120 -19.21 -19.55 7.64
N THR A 121 -19.85 -18.67 8.42
CA THR A 121 -19.66 -18.62 9.88
C THR A 121 -20.11 -19.87 10.61
N GLU A 122 -21.06 -20.61 10.05
CA GLU A 122 -21.60 -21.85 10.60
C GLU A 122 -20.55 -22.97 10.69
N ASN A 123 -19.54 -22.94 9.82
CA ASN A 123 -18.48 -23.95 9.76
C ASN A 123 -17.25 -23.60 10.62
N LEU A 124 -17.35 -22.59 11.49
CA LEU A 124 -16.24 -22.09 12.28
C LEU A 124 -16.48 -22.22 13.79
N ASP A 125 -15.42 -22.62 14.49
CA ASP A 125 -15.38 -22.58 15.94
C ASP A 125 -15.40 -21.15 16.48
N THR A 126 -15.94 -21.00 17.69
CA THR A 126 -16.07 -19.70 18.38
C THR A 126 -14.74 -18.96 18.52
N ASP A 127 -13.65 -19.68 18.79
CA ASP A 127 -12.33 -19.06 18.93
C ASP A 127 -11.77 -18.54 17.60
N VAL A 128 -11.99 -19.26 16.51
CA VAL A 128 -11.59 -18.79 15.17
C VAL A 128 -12.38 -17.53 14.82
N LYS A 129 -13.70 -17.52 15.04
CA LYS A 129 -14.55 -16.34 14.83
C LYS A 129 -14.02 -15.14 15.60
N ARG A 130 -13.70 -15.32 16.89
CA ARG A 130 -13.16 -14.25 17.74
C ARG A 130 -11.83 -13.71 17.18
N ARG A 131 -10.89 -14.59 16.83
CA ARG A 131 -9.58 -14.19 16.28
C ARG A 131 -9.72 -13.40 14.98
N ILE A 132 -10.53 -13.89 14.03
CA ILE A 132 -10.74 -13.23 12.75
C ILE A 132 -11.48 -11.90 12.91
N LYS A 133 -12.45 -11.81 13.82
CA LYS A 133 -13.13 -10.54 14.15
C LYS A 133 -12.17 -9.47 14.65
N HIS A 134 -11.15 -9.86 15.42
CA HIS A 134 -10.12 -8.96 15.94
C HIS A 134 -8.92 -8.77 15.01
N HIS A 135 -8.87 -9.45 13.85
CA HIS A 135 -7.85 -9.20 12.84
C HIS A 135 -7.96 -7.75 12.36
N ARG A 136 -6.84 -7.02 12.42
CA ARG A 136 -6.75 -5.61 12.04
C ARG A 136 -6.18 -5.52 10.63
N ALA A 137 -7.00 -5.05 9.70
CA ALA A 137 -6.63 -4.89 8.29
C ALA A 137 -7.05 -3.51 7.73
N LYS A 138 -7.20 -2.50 8.60
CA LYS A 138 -7.53 -1.14 8.14
C LYS A 138 -6.33 -0.55 7.41
N GLY A 139 -6.48 -0.32 6.10
CA GLY A 139 -5.51 0.41 5.30
C GLY A 139 -5.36 1.86 5.76
N ARG A 140 -4.14 2.38 5.67
CA ARG A 140 -3.79 3.77 6.00
C ARG A 140 -2.90 4.44 4.96
N VAL A 141 -2.92 3.97 3.72
CA VAL A 141 -2.07 4.48 2.65
C VAL A 141 -2.94 4.75 1.43
N ALA A 142 -2.88 5.97 0.93
CA ALA A 142 -3.40 6.32 -0.38
C ALA A 142 -2.24 6.39 -1.38
N LYS A 143 -2.54 6.24 -2.67
CA LYS A 143 -1.56 6.39 -3.74
C LYS A 143 -2.04 7.44 -4.73
N LEU A 144 -1.16 8.37 -5.06
CA LEU A 144 -1.34 9.31 -6.16
C LEU A 144 -0.31 8.99 -7.24
N ILE A 145 -0.76 8.91 -8.48
CA ILE A 145 0.10 8.78 -9.66
C ILE A 145 -0.10 10.05 -10.48
N LEU A 146 1.00 10.72 -10.82
CA LEU A 146 1.02 11.86 -11.73
C LEU A 146 1.74 11.44 -13.01
N ASN A 147 1.06 11.57 -14.14
CA ASN A 147 1.69 11.46 -15.46
C ASN A 147 2.14 12.87 -15.86
N LEU A 148 3.39 12.97 -16.27
CA LEU A 148 4.09 14.22 -16.47
C LEU A 148 4.43 14.41 -17.95
N ASN A 149 4.14 15.59 -18.49
CA ASN A 149 4.52 15.96 -19.86
C ASN A 149 5.99 16.43 -19.97
N GLN A 150 6.61 16.76 -18.84
CA GLN A 150 8.00 17.18 -18.72
C GLN A 150 8.53 16.88 -17.31
N THR A 151 9.84 16.73 -17.17
CA THR A 151 10.48 16.50 -15.86
C THR A 151 10.35 17.73 -14.95
N PRO A 152 9.81 17.59 -13.72
CA PRO A 152 9.68 18.69 -12.78
C PRO A 152 11.03 19.09 -12.18
N GLU A 153 11.16 20.35 -11.79
CA GLU A 153 12.38 20.89 -11.17
C GLU A 153 12.19 20.94 -9.66
N PHE A 154 13.07 20.27 -8.91
CA PHE A 154 13.06 20.29 -7.45
C PHE A 154 14.17 21.19 -6.92
N ILE A 155 13.86 21.99 -5.91
CA ILE A 155 14.79 22.90 -5.26
C ILE A 155 15.94 22.10 -4.65
N ASN A 156 17.18 22.49 -4.94
CA ASN A 156 18.41 21.82 -4.49
C ASN A 156 18.57 20.36 -4.94
N CYS A 157 17.86 19.94 -6.00
CA CYS A 157 18.02 18.61 -6.60
C CYS A 157 18.44 18.73 -8.07
N ASN A 158 19.32 17.84 -8.51
CA ASN A 158 19.64 17.65 -9.92
C ASN A 158 18.73 16.55 -10.52
N LYS A 159 18.85 16.30 -11.83
CA LYS A 159 18.02 15.29 -12.53
C LYS A 159 18.30 13.85 -12.08
N GLU A 160 19.50 13.54 -11.65
CA GLU A 160 19.88 12.21 -11.15
C GLU A 160 19.27 11.96 -9.77
N ASP A 161 19.16 13.00 -8.93
CA ASP A 161 18.51 12.91 -7.61
C ASP A 161 17.02 12.53 -7.75
N LEU A 162 16.36 12.92 -8.85
CA LEU A 162 14.95 12.57 -9.11
C LEU A 162 14.74 11.07 -9.34
N GLN A 163 15.80 10.32 -9.64
CA GLN A 163 15.74 8.85 -9.73
C GLN A 163 15.80 8.19 -8.35
N SER A 164 16.10 8.96 -7.31
CA SER A 164 16.12 8.47 -5.94
C SER A 164 14.74 8.53 -5.28
N ARG A 165 14.61 7.78 -4.19
CA ARG A 165 13.48 7.90 -3.27
C ARG A 165 13.51 9.27 -2.58
N MET A 166 12.46 10.05 -2.75
CA MET A 166 12.27 11.32 -2.05
C MET A 166 11.21 11.16 -0.95
N VAL A 167 11.43 11.76 0.22
CA VAL A 167 10.52 11.64 1.36
C VAL A 167 10.25 13.02 1.96
N ILE A 168 8.97 13.36 2.13
CA ILE A 168 8.51 14.56 2.84
C ILE A 168 8.04 14.13 4.22
N SER A 169 8.97 14.13 5.17
CA SER A 169 8.73 13.83 6.59
C SER A 169 9.62 14.73 7.47
N PRO A 170 9.27 16.02 7.66
CA PRO A 170 10.19 17.01 8.21
C PRO A 170 10.70 16.75 9.64
N SER A 171 9.97 15.97 10.44
CA SER A 171 10.35 15.61 11.81
C SER A 171 9.55 14.40 12.32
N ILE A 172 9.96 13.85 13.46
CA ILE A 172 9.20 12.81 14.18
C ILE A 172 7.82 13.34 14.60
N ASP A 173 7.75 14.60 15.04
CA ASP A 173 6.51 15.22 15.49
C ASP A 173 5.52 15.40 14.34
N TYR A 174 6.00 15.81 13.16
CA TYR A 174 5.18 15.89 11.97
C TYR A 174 4.51 14.55 11.63
N ILE A 175 5.25 13.45 11.78
CA ILE A 175 4.70 12.11 11.54
C ILE A 175 3.65 11.75 12.61
N GLU A 176 3.91 12.01 13.88
CA GLU A 176 2.99 11.73 14.98
C GLU A 176 1.69 12.57 14.89
N GLU A 177 1.81 13.84 14.49
CA GLU A 177 0.69 14.74 14.24
C GLU A 177 -0.19 14.29 13.08
N ASN A 178 0.38 13.63 12.08
CA ASN A 178 -0.38 12.98 11.00
C ASN A 178 -1.01 11.64 11.45
N PHE A 179 -0.32 10.86 12.28
CA PHE A 179 -0.81 9.58 12.77
C PHE A 179 -2.03 9.74 13.70
N ASN A 180 -1.99 10.70 14.61
CA ASN A 180 -3.03 10.90 15.63
C ASN A 180 -4.46 11.07 15.08
N PRO A 181 -4.74 12.00 14.14
CA PRO A 181 -6.06 12.15 13.54
C PRO A 181 -6.50 10.91 12.75
N SER A 182 -5.57 10.20 12.10
CA SER A 182 -5.89 8.98 11.34
C SER A 182 -6.46 7.84 12.20
N LYS A 183 -6.25 7.88 13.52
CA LYS A 183 -6.89 6.96 14.50
C LYS A 183 -8.41 7.10 14.54
N PHE A 184 -8.91 8.27 14.15
CA PHE A 184 -10.31 8.66 14.21
C PHE A 184 -10.87 8.95 12.82
N ASP A 185 -10.34 8.31 11.78
CA ASP A 185 -10.81 8.44 10.40
C ASP A 185 -10.76 9.90 9.86
N LYS A 186 -9.82 10.70 10.39
CA LYS A 186 -9.54 12.07 9.94
C LYS A 186 -8.26 12.14 9.10
N ILE A 187 -8.29 12.95 8.05
CA ILE A 187 -7.15 13.22 7.17
C ILE A 187 -6.33 14.41 7.65
N SER A 188 -5.07 14.46 7.24
CA SER A 188 -4.19 15.63 7.36
C SER A 188 -3.94 16.21 5.97
N TYR A 189 -4.08 17.52 5.81
CA TYR A 189 -3.81 18.20 4.55
C TYR A 189 -2.33 18.52 4.32
N ASP A 190 -1.49 18.21 5.31
CA ASP A 190 -0.03 18.21 5.23
C ASP A 190 0.46 16.77 5.48
N PRO A 191 0.20 15.83 4.54
CA PRO A 191 0.53 14.43 4.75
C PRO A 191 2.03 14.17 4.64
N ILE A 192 2.42 12.97 5.08
CA ILE A 192 3.75 12.42 4.80
C ILE A 192 3.72 11.80 3.42
N LEU A 193 4.68 12.19 2.58
CA LEU A 193 4.79 11.70 1.20
C LEU A 193 6.07 10.90 1.02
N GLU A 194 5.96 9.77 0.33
CA GLU A 194 7.09 9.08 -0.26
C GLU A 194 6.91 9.06 -1.77
N ILE A 195 7.90 9.59 -2.48
CA ILE A 195 7.86 9.86 -3.91
C ILE A 195 8.94 9.03 -4.60
N SER A 196 8.57 8.32 -5.65
CA SER A 196 9.49 7.68 -6.58
C SER A 196 9.07 7.98 -8.02
N ASN A 197 10.05 8.31 -8.86
CA ASN A 197 9.82 8.53 -10.28
C ASN A 197 10.12 7.27 -11.08
N SER A 198 9.45 7.12 -12.23
CA SER A 198 9.86 6.15 -13.23
C SER A 198 11.23 6.51 -13.82
N SER A 199 11.91 5.52 -14.40
CA SER A 199 13.24 5.71 -14.99
C SER A 199 13.29 6.77 -16.10
N ASP A 200 12.17 7.01 -16.78
CA ASP A 200 12.01 8.03 -17.81
C ASP A 200 11.52 9.40 -17.27
N ASN A 201 11.30 9.52 -15.94
CA ASN A 201 10.71 10.68 -15.27
C ASN A 201 9.34 11.13 -15.82
N GLN A 202 8.61 10.26 -16.51
CA GLN A 202 7.27 10.57 -17.04
C GLN A 202 6.15 10.24 -16.05
N THR A 203 6.43 9.42 -15.03
CA THR A 203 5.46 9.05 -14.01
C THR A 203 6.03 9.27 -12.61
N MET A 204 5.33 10.04 -11.80
CA MET A 204 5.62 10.21 -10.38
C MET A 204 4.65 9.41 -9.53
N ASN A 205 5.16 8.44 -8.77
CA ASN A 205 4.41 7.62 -7.82
C ASN A 205 4.55 8.23 -6.43
N ILE A 206 3.42 8.57 -5.82
CA ILE A 206 3.37 9.22 -4.51
C ILE A 206 2.56 8.31 -3.57
N GLN A 207 3.22 7.80 -2.54
CA GLN A 207 2.56 7.14 -1.42
C GLN A 207 2.24 8.17 -0.35
N ILE A 208 1.00 8.19 0.11
CA ILE A 208 0.49 9.14 1.08
C ILE A 208 0.17 8.37 2.36
N GLN A 209 1.01 8.52 3.38
CA GLN A 209 0.87 7.79 4.63
C GLN A 209 -0.23 8.42 5.51
N TYR A 210 -0.89 7.58 6.29
CA TYR A 210 -1.99 7.90 7.21
C TYR A 210 -3.28 8.45 6.58
N ALA A 211 -3.47 8.25 5.27
CA ALA A 211 -4.79 8.38 4.65
C ALA A 211 -5.69 7.22 5.13
N PRO A 212 -6.74 7.45 5.95
CA PRO A 212 -7.55 6.38 6.52
C PRO A 212 -8.52 5.77 5.50
N PHE A 213 -8.84 4.47 5.65
CA PHE A 213 -9.81 3.78 4.80
C PHE A 213 -11.17 4.48 4.74
N ASN A 214 -11.67 4.95 5.89
CA ASN A 214 -12.88 5.77 5.97
C ASN A 214 -12.50 7.22 6.22
N VAL A 215 -13.28 8.13 5.65
CA VAL A 215 -13.21 9.58 5.88
C VAL A 215 -14.62 10.12 6.00
N GLU A 216 -14.80 11.20 6.76
CA GLU A 216 -16.08 11.89 6.84
C GLU A 216 -16.52 12.37 5.45
N GLY A 217 -17.78 12.10 5.08
CA GLY A 217 -18.31 12.37 3.74
C GLY A 217 -17.88 11.38 2.64
N GLY A 218 -16.95 10.46 2.94
CA GLY A 218 -16.44 9.47 2.00
C GLY A 218 -15.43 10.03 1.00
N TRP A 219 -14.55 9.16 0.50
CA TRP A 219 -13.41 9.57 -0.35
C TRP A 219 -13.85 10.31 -1.61
N GLU A 220 -14.94 9.90 -2.27
CA GLU A 220 -15.43 10.56 -3.48
C GLU A 220 -15.72 12.05 -3.28
N SER A 221 -16.12 12.48 -2.08
CA SER A 221 -16.42 13.90 -1.79
C SER A 221 -15.16 14.75 -1.56
N ILE A 222 -14.07 14.16 -1.08
CA ILE A 222 -12.86 14.91 -0.68
C ILE A 222 -11.67 14.70 -1.62
N LYS A 223 -11.72 13.65 -2.46
CA LYS A 223 -10.59 13.14 -3.25
C LYS A 223 -9.93 14.21 -4.09
N GLU A 224 -10.72 15.04 -4.76
CA GLU A 224 -10.19 16.10 -5.62
C GLU A 224 -9.44 17.17 -4.79
N ASN A 225 -10.08 17.69 -3.74
CA ASN A 225 -9.49 18.68 -2.84
C ASN A 225 -8.20 18.13 -2.19
N TYR A 226 -8.25 16.90 -1.69
CA TYR A 226 -7.10 16.24 -1.09
C TYR A 226 -5.96 15.99 -2.08
N THR A 227 -6.28 15.63 -3.33
CA THR A 227 -5.26 15.50 -4.39
C THR A 227 -4.58 16.85 -4.64
N ASN A 228 -5.35 17.93 -4.69
CA ASN A 228 -4.80 19.26 -4.91
C ASN A 228 -3.95 19.74 -3.73
N SER A 229 -4.31 19.40 -2.48
CA SER A 229 -3.46 19.73 -1.32
C SER A 229 -2.13 18.98 -1.33
N VAL A 230 -2.13 17.71 -1.75
CA VAL A 230 -0.89 16.92 -1.92
C VAL A 230 0.01 17.56 -2.99
N ILE A 231 -0.56 17.94 -4.14
CA ILE A 231 0.21 18.63 -5.20
C ILE A 231 0.74 19.98 -4.70
N LYS A 232 -0.07 20.74 -3.96
CA LYS A 232 0.36 21.99 -3.33
C LYS A 232 1.48 21.80 -2.30
N LEU A 233 1.46 20.71 -1.54
CA LEU A 233 2.57 20.38 -0.64
C LEU A 233 3.85 20.10 -1.43
N ILE A 234 3.75 19.36 -2.54
CA ILE A 234 4.89 19.10 -3.44
C ILE A 234 5.40 20.39 -4.08
N SER A 235 4.53 21.35 -4.41
CA SER A 235 4.93 22.60 -5.07
C SER A 235 5.81 23.50 -4.19
N ASN A 236 5.81 23.31 -2.86
CA ASN A 236 6.79 23.93 -1.97
C ASN A 236 8.23 23.49 -2.25
N TYR A 237 8.42 22.30 -2.85
CA TYR A 237 9.72 21.73 -3.21
C TYR A 237 9.97 21.73 -4.72
N SER A 238 8.91 21.71 -5.53
CA SER A 238 8.95 21.78 -6.99
C SER A 238 7.95 22.81 -7.51
N PRO A 239 8.32 24.11 -7.57
CA PRO A 239 7.38 25.18 -7.90
C PRO A 239 6.69 25.05 -9.27
N ASN A 240 7.31 24.34 -10.23
CA ASN A 240 6.75 24.12 -11.56
C ASN A 240 5.89 22.84 -11.68
N ILE A 241 5.75 22.04 -10.61
CA ILE A 241 5.08 20.71 -10.68
C ILE A 241 3.69 20.76 -11.30
N GLU A 242 2.89 21.78 -11.00
CA GLU A 242 1.52 21.90 -11.52
C GLU A 242 1.47 21.97 -13.05
N SER A 243 2.44 22.66 -13.66
CA SER A 243 2.55 22.78 -15.12
C SER A 243 3.09 21.52 -15.80
N CYS A 244 3.75 20.65 -15.03
CA CYS A 244 4.28 19.37 -15.53
C CYS A 244 3.21 18.28 -15.58
N ILE A 245 2.09 18.42 -14.86
CA ILE A 245 1.08 17.36 -14.75
C ILE A 245 0.19 17.35 -15.99
N GLU A 246 0.21 16.24 -16.73
CA GLU A 246 -0.74 15.96 -17.81
C GLU A 246 -2.00 15.26 -17.28
N ASN A 247 -1.83 14.28 -16.40
CA ASN A 247 -2.93 13.54 -15.81
C ASN A 247 -2.61 13.11 -14.38
N LYS A 248 -3.64 12.91 -13.56
CA LYS A 248 -3.53 12.47 -12.17
C LYS A 248 -4.51 11.35 -11.87
N LYS A 249 -4.04 10.31 -11.15
CA LYS A 249 -4.87 9.20 -10.69
C LYS A 249 -4.66 8.96 -9.21
N PHE A 250 -5.73 9.13 -8.44
CA PHE A 250 -5.73 8.90 -7.00
C PHE A 250 -6.45 7.59 -6.64
N PHE A 251 -5.79 6.78 -5.82
CA PHE A 251 -6.30 5.57 -5.22
C PHE A 251 -6.43 5.81 -3.71
N SER A 252 -7.67 5.86 -3.23
CA SER A 252 -7.94 5.81 -1.80
C SER A 252 -7.59 4.42 -1.24
N PRO A 253 -7.31 4.30 0.07
CA PRO A 253 -7.13 3.00 0.71
C PRO A 253 -8.38 2.12 0.58
#